data_AF-A0A101IPA0-F1
#
_entry.id   AF-A0A101IPA0-F1
#
_cell.length_a   1.000
_cell.length_b   1.000
_cell.length_c   1.000
_cell.angle_alpha   90.00
_cell.angle_beta   90.00
_cell.angle_gamma   90.00
#
_symmetry.space_group_name_H-M   'P 1'
#
loop_
_entity.id
_entity.type
_entity.pdbx_description
1 polymer ?
#
loop_
_entity_poly.entity_id
_entity_poly.type
_entity_poly.pdbx_seq_one_letter_code
_entity_poly.pdbx_strand_id
1 'polypeptide(L)'
;IKERFDLIICLQVLEHLEGKQLETFNQLYSMTDNLIISVPYLWNSKTELSHYNIDDEKIREWTGNKTPIESVVIGDNYKRKIIRF
;
A
#
# COMPACT_ATOMS: atom_id res chain seq x y z
N ILE A 1 12.92 13.22 18.26
CA ILE A 1 11.80 12.31 18.57
C ILE A 1 10.99 12.19 17.29
N LYS A 2 10.77 10.99 16.74
CA LYS A 2 9.83 10.85 15.62
C LYS A 2 8.42 11.06 16.19
N GLU A 3 7.64 11.94 15.58
CA GLU A 3 6.22 12.06 15.91
C GLU A 3 5.54 10.71 15.63
N ARG A 4 4.75 10.24 16.60
CA ARG A 4 3.91 9.04 16.43
C ARG A 4 2.46 9.47 16.24
N PHE A 5 1.76 8.74 15.39
CA PHE A 5 0.36 8.99 15.05
C PHE A 5 -0.47 7.77 15.45
N ASP A 6 -1.67 8.01 15.96
CA ASP A 6 -2.60 6.94 16.32
C ASP A 6 -3.06 6.14 15.09
N LEU A 7 -3.11 6.79 13.92
CA LEU A 7 -3.55 6.23 12.65
C LEU A 7 -2.85 6.94 11.49
N ILE A 8 -2.36 6.17 10.52
CA ILE A 8 -1.89 6.68 9.22
C ILE A 8 -2.68 5.97 8.13
N ILE A 9 -3.15 6.74 7.15
CA ILE A 9 -3.87 6.22 5.98
C ILE A 9 -3.20 6.70 4.70
N CYS A 10 -2.82 5.76 3.84
CA CYS A 10 -2.27 6.03 2.51
C CYS A 10 -3.24 5.51 1.45
N LEU A 11 -3.97 6.43 0.81
CA LEU A 11 -4.95 6.09 -0.21
C LEU A 11 -4.35 6.27 -1.60
N GLN A 12 -3.90 5.17 -2.22
CA GLN A 12 -3.36 5.16 -3.59
C GLN A 12 -2.16 6.09 -3.79
N VAL A 13 -1.20 5.99 -2.88
CA VAL A 13 0.02 6.81 -2.93
C VAL A 13 1.25 5.93 -3.15
N LEU A 14 1.29 4.72 -2.59
CA LEU A 14 2.48 3.86 -2.61
C LEU A 14 2.95 3.54 -4.03
N GLU A 15 2.02 3.35 -4.95
CA GLU A 15 2.30 3.00 -6.33
C GLU A 15 3.00 4.10 -7.14
N HIS A 16 2.97 5.35 -6.63
CA HIS A 16 3.59 6.51 -7.26
C HIS A 16 4.98 6.86 -6.70
N LEU A 17 5.54 6.04 -5.81
CA LEU A 17 6.80 6.36 -5.10
C LEU A 17 8.09 6.00 -5.85
N GLU A 18 8.00 5.57 -7.11
CA GLU A 18 9.16 5.41 -8.02
C GLU A 18 10.37 4.65 -7.43
N GLY A 19 10.12 3.53 -6.73
CA GLY A 19 11.17 2.68 -6.15
C GLY A 19 11.42 2.92 -4.65
N LYS A 20 10.78 3.93 -4.05
CA LYS A 20 10.91 4.24 -2.61
C LYS A 20 9.88 3.55 -1.72
N GLN A 21 9.09 2.61 -2.27
CA GLN A 21 7.96 2.00 -1.56
C GLN A 21 8.37 1.36 -0.23
N LEU A 22 9.40 0.52 -0.23
CA LEU A 22 9.86 -0.17 0.98
C LEU A 22 10.41 0.80 2.03
N GLU A 23 11.16 1.82 1.60
CA GLU A 23 11.70 2.84 2.50
C GLU A 23 10.56 3.63 3.15
N THR A 24 9.63 4.13 2.34
CA THR A 24 8.46 4.88 2.83
C THR A 24 7.59 4.02 3.74
N PHE A 25 7.30 2.77 3.35
CA PHE A 25 6.56 1.84 4.19
C PHE A 25 7.21 1.68 5.56
N ASN A 26 8.52 1.42 5.64
CA ASN A 26 9.22 1.25 6.91
C ASN A 26 9.18 2.52 7.78
N GLN A 27 9.25 3.71 7.16
CA GLN A 27 9.11 4.96 7.89
C GLN A 27 7.72 5.11 8.49
N LEU A 28 6.67 4.93 7.68
CA LEU A 28 5.27 5.02 8.13
C LEU A 28 4.96 3.97 9.21
N TYR A 29 5.37 2.72 9.00
CA TYR A 29 5.18 1.62 9.94
C TYR A 29 5.90 1.87 11.28
N SER A 30 7.02 2.62 11.29
CA SER A 30 7.69 2.99 12.54
C SER A 30 6.97 4.08 13.35
N MET A 31 6.01 4.78 12.72
CA MET A 31 5.37 5.98 13.27
C MET A 31 3.95 5.72 13.78
N THR A 32 3.37 4.54 13.56
CA THR A 32 2.02 4.20 14.00
C THR A 32 1.88 2.70 14.30
N ASP A 33 0.91 2.35 15.13
CA ASP A 33 0.45 0.96 15.31
C ASP A 33 -0.76 0.63 14.43
N ASN A 34 -1.30 1.61 13.68
CA ASN A 34 -2.41 1.43 12.76
C ASN A 34 -2.08 2.08 11.41
N LEU A 35 -1.50 1.29 10.50
CA LEU A 35 -1.19 1.75 9.14
C LEU A 35 -2.18 1.13 8.15
N ILE A 36 -2.99 1.95 7.51
CA ILE A 36 -3.91 1.52 6.45
C ILE A 36 -3.35 1.96 5.11
N ILE A 37 -3.15 1.01 4.20
CA ILE A 37 -2.70 1.25 2.83
C ILE A 37 -3.79 0.76 1.88
N SER A 38 -4.18 1.59 0.90
CA SER A 38 -4.96 1.14 -0.24
C SER A 38 -4.20 1.29 -1.53
N VAL A 39 -4.25 0.29 -2.41
CA VAL A 39 -3.64 0.33 -3.74
C VAL A 39 -4.65 -0.11 -4.82
N PRO A 40 -4.48 0.32 -6.08
CA PRO A 40 -5.03 -0.39 -7.23
C PRO A 40 -4.68 -1.87 -7.12
N TYR A 41 -5.60 -2.76 -7.46
CA TYR A 41 -5.36 -4.20 -7.39
C TYR A 41 -5.74 -4.87 -8.71
N LEU A 42 -4.74 -5.42 -9.39
CA LEU A 42 -4.87 -6.10 -10.68
C LEU A 42 -5.48 -5.22 -11.78
N TRP A 43 -5.22 -3.90 -11.73
CA TRP A 43 -5.70 -3.00 -12.78
C TRP A 43 -4.92 -3.21 -14.07
N ASN A 44 -5.65 -3.30 -15.17
CA ASN A 44 -5.09 -3.27 -16.52
C ASN A 44 -5.01 -1.81 -17.04
N SER A 45 -4.29 -0.97 -16.30
CA SER A 45 -4.08 0.44 -16.67
C SER A 45 -3.08 0.55 -17.83
N LYS A 46 -3.52 1.14 -18.95
CA LYS A 46 -2.66 1.36 -20.13
C LYS A 46 -2.04 2.76 -20.17
N THR A 47 -2.58 3.69 -19.39
CA THR A 47 -2.21 5.12 -19.41
C THR A 47 -1.37 5.51 -18.20
N GLU A 48 -1.63 4.90 -17.03
CA GLU A 48 -0.85 5.11 -15.81
C GLU A 48 -0.16 3.81 -15.41
N LEU A 49 1.12 3.68 -15.77
CA LEU A 49 1.93 2.49 -15.50
C LEU A 49 2.16 2.23 -14.01
N SER A 50 2.11 3.28 -13.16
CA SER A 50 2.16 3.13 -11.71
C SER A 50 1.03 2.24 -11.18
N HIS A 51 -0.17 2.34 -11.77
CA HIS A 51 -1.34 1.55 -11.37
C HIS A 51 -1.36 0.15 -11.99
N TYR A 52 -0.50 -0.10 -12.98
CA TYR A 52 -0.55 -1.32 -13.77
C TYR A 52 -0.08 -2.54 -12.95
N ASN A 53 -0.92 -3.58 -12.97
CA ASN A 53 -0.63 -4.92 -12.48
C ASN A 53 0.02 -4.94 -11.09
N ILE A 54 -0.59 -4.23 -10.13
CA ILE A 54 -0.24 -4.35 -8.72
C ILE A 54 -0.98 -5.56 -8.16
N ASP A 55 -0.23 -6.59 -7.78
CA ASP A 55 -0.72 -7.83 -7.20
C ASP A 55 -0.17 -8.02 -5.78
N ASP A 56 -0.44 -9.19 -5.19
CA ASP A 56 0.02 -9.52 -3.85
C ASP A 56 1.54 -9.63 -3.72
N GLU A 57 2.24 -9.98 -4.80
CA GLU A 57 3.71 -10.08 -4.78
C GLU A 57 4.34 -8.71 -4.71
N LYS A 58 3.91 -7.81 -5.59
CA LYS A 58 4.37 -6.41 -5.60
C LYS A 58 4.07 -5.71 -4.28
N ILE A 59 2.90 -5.98 -3.70
CA ILE A 59 2.54 -5.47 -2.37
C ILE A 59 3.47 -6.03 -1.29
N ARG A 60 3.75 -7.34 -1.27
CA ARG A 60 4.69 -7.95 -0.29
C ARG A 60 6.08 -7.34 -0.38
N GLU A 61 6.58 -7.08 -1.58
CA GLU A 61 7.86 -6.41 -1.80
C GLU A 61 7.86 -4.99 -1.23
N TRP A 62 6.83 -4.20 -1.55
CA TRP A 62 6.66 -2.84 -1.07
C TRP A 62 6.53 -2.75 0.45
N THR A 63 6.01 -3.79 1.10
CA THR A 63 5.80 -3.83 2.55
C THR A 63 6.83 -4.68 3.29
N GLY A 64 7.95 -5.04 2.65
CA GLY A 64 9.06 -5.75 3.28
C GLY A 64 8.65 -7.10 3.87
N ASN A 65 7.71 -7.78 3.24
CA ASN A 65 7.11 -9.05 3.69
C ASN A 65 6.44 -8.98 5.08
N LYS A 66 6.06 -7.79 5.56
CA LYS A 66 5.24 -7.69 6.77
C LYS A 66 3.89 -8.36 6.56
N THR A 67 3.44 -9.10 7.57
CA THR A 67 2.12 -9.74 7.56
C THR A 67 1.08 -8.70 7.96
N PRO A 68 0.06 -8.44 7.13
CA PRO A 68 -1.02 -7.53 7.49
C PRO A 68 -1.91 -8.16 8.56
N ILE A 69 -2.51 -7.31 9.41
CA ILE A 69 -3.52 -7.75 10.38
C ILE A 69 -4.81 -8.13 9.65
N GLU A 70 -5.17 -7.35 8.62
CA GLU A 70 -6.34 -7.59 7.79
C GLU A 70 -6.13 -7.04 6.38
N SER A 71 -6.80 -7.64 5.40
CA SER A 71 -6.89 -7.07 4.06
C SER A 71 -8.21 -7.43 3.40
N VAL A 72 -8.71 -6.52 2.56
CA VAL A 72 -9.94 -6.72 1.80
C VAL A 72 -9.75 -6.19 0.37
N VAL A 73 -10.35 -6.88 -0.60
CA VAL A 73 -10.44 -6.41 -1.98
C VAL A 73 -11.87 -5.92 -2.20
N ILE A 74 -12.01 -4.66 -2.64
CA ILE A 74 -13.31 -4.03 -2.89
C ILE A 74 -13.43 -3.57 -4.35
N GLY A 75 -14.65 -3.60 -4.88
CA GLY A 75 -14.99 -3.15 -6.24
C GLY A 75 -14.97 -4.26 -7.30
N ASP A 76 -15.52 -3.95 -8.47
CA ASP A 76 -15.69 -4.91 -9.57
C ASP A 76 -14.65 -4.71 -10.68
N ASN A 77 -14.73 -3.59 -11.42
CA ASN A 77 -13.88 -3.30 -12.59
C ASN A 77 -12.60 -2.52 -12.26
N TYR A 78 -12.53 -1.91 -11.07
CA TYR A 78 -11.37 -1.16 -10.56
C TYR A 78 -11.12 -1.53 -9.11
N LYS A 79 -10.71 -2.79 -8.91
CA LYS A 79 -10.53 -3.38 -7.59
C LYS A 79 -9.49 -2.62 -6.78
N ARG A 80 -9.78 -2.38 -5.51
CA ARG A 80 -8.83 -1.79 -4.57
C ARG A 80 -8.52 -2.81 -3.52
N LYS A 81 -7.23 -3.00 -3.21
CA LYS A 81 -6.84 -3.77 -2.04
C LYS A 81 -6.57 -2.80 -0.90
N ILE A 82 -7.32 -2.93 0.19
CA ILE A 82 -7.13 -2.19 1.43
C ILE A 82 -6.48 -3.14 2.42
N ILE A 83 -5.42 -2.67 3.09
CA ILE A 83 -4.56 -3.49 3.93
C ILE A 83 -4.27 -2.72 5.21
N ARG A 84 -4.52 -3.33 6.36
CA ARG A 84 -4.09 -2.80 7.65
C ARG A 84 -2.88 -3.57 8.16
N PHE A 85 -1.86 -2.83 8.53
CA PHE A 85 -0.64 -3.30 9.20
C PHE A 85 -0.59 -2.78 10.63
#